data_AF-A0A087SQN0-F1
#
_entry.id   AF-A0A087SQN0-F1
#
_cell.length_a   1.000
_cell.length_b   1.000
_cell.length_c   1.000
_cell.angle_alpha   90.00
_cell.angle_beta   90.00
_cell.angle_gamma   90.00
#
_symmetry.space_group_name_H-M   'P 1'
#
loop_
_entity.id
_entity.type
_entity.pdbx_description
1 polymer ?
#
loop_
_entity_poly.entity_id
_entity_poly.type
_entity_poly.pdbx_seq_one_letter_code
_entity_poly.pdbx_strand_id
1 'polypeptide(L)'
;MSSPGKCGAGPNAVLMQIAPRAPPRVLSHLASPARLLDALQGFTTLPMDRASLRAVELRCAGNAAARAGQPGRAVRLYSQALDLPASRATAHLLLSNRAGARLAAGDAAGAAEDARAAVACAPSDFTTASVRLAEALRALGQAREAAAVVVAAGVAWPAFGEGEECRALLAQLEAEVGRELARAA
;
A
#
# COMPACT_ATOMS: atom_id res chain seq x y z
N MET A 1 39.57 21.01 24.49
CA MET A 1 39.90 19.80 23.71
C MET A 1 38.69 18.88 23.75
N SER A 2 37.80 19.02 22.76
CA SER A 2 36.53 18.28 22.72
C SER A 2 36.73 16.94 22.01
N SER A 3 36.33 15.86 22.67
CA SER A 3 36.46 14.49 22.17
C SER A 3 35.63 14.28 20.89
N PRO A 4 36.18 13.73 19.80
CA PRO A 4 35.40 13.35 18.63
C PRO A 4 34.47 12.19 19.01
N GLY A 5 33.17 12.42 18.87
CA GLY A 5 32.13 11.44 19.18
C GLY A 5 32.37 10.13 18.44
N LYS A 6 32.32 9.02 19.18
CA LYS A 6 32.43 7.65 18.66
C LYS A 6 31.30 7.39 17.65
N CYS A 7 31.59 7.52 16.36
CA CYS A 7 30.77 7.03 15.28
C CYS A 7 30.97 5.51 15.13
N GLY A 8 30.27 4.71 15.94
CA GLY A 8 30.45 3.26 15.90
C GLY A 8 29.29 2.50 16.53
N ALA A 9 28.12 2.50 15.89
CA ALA A 9 27.03 1.53 16.11
C ALA A 9 25.84 1.74 15.15
N GLY A 10 26.00 2.41 14.01
CA GLY A 10 24.94 2.44 13.00
C GLY A 10 24.86 1.09 12.28
N PRO A 11 23.68 0.62 11.82
CA PRO A 11 23.59 -0.63 11.09
C PRO A 11 24.49 -0.57 9.85
N ASN A 12 25.51 -1.43 9.81
CA ASN A 12 26.38 -1.59 8.66
C ASN A 12 25.73 -2.60 7.71
N ALA A 13 25.52 -2.22 6.46
CA ALA A 13 25.07 -3.13 5.41
C ALA A 13 26.25 -3.46 4.49
N VAL A 14 26.43 -4.74 4.16
CA VAL A 14 27.39 -5.18 3.15
C VAL A 14 26.61 -5.56 1.90
N LEU A 15 26.87 -4.86 0.79
CA LEU A 15 26.33 -5.20 -0.52
C LEU A 15 27.41 -5.92 -1.34
N MET A 16 27.12 -7.16 -1.72
CA MET A 16 27.97 -7.97 -2.58
C MET A 16 27.35 -8.08 -3.98
N GLN A 17 28.11 -7.66 -4.99
CA GLN A 17 27.69 -7.79 -6.39
C GLN A 17 28.09 -9.17 -6.91
N ILE A 18 27.10 -10.03 -7.19
CA ILE A 18 27.34 -11.44 -7.55
C ILE A 18 27.90 -11.58 -8.99
N ALA A 19 27.72 -10.58 -9.87
CA ALA A 19 28.44 -10.46 -11.15
C ALA A 19 28.35 -9.05 -11.77
N PRO A 20 29.38 -8.59 -12.54
CA PRO A 20 30.73 -9.15 -12.70
C PRO A 20 31.74 -8.49 -11.74
N ARG A 21 32.51 -9.31 -10.99
CA ARG A 21 33.78 -9.05 -10.26
C ARG A 21 34.11 -7.61 -9.83
N ALA A 22 33.15 -6.85 -9.31
CA ALA A 22 33.45 -5.63 -8.57
C ALA A 22 33.88 -6.02 -7.14
N PRO A 23 34.95 -5.43 -6.58
CA PRO A 23 35.31 -5.70 -5.19
C PRO A 23 34.13 -5.33 -4.27
N PRO A 24 33.86 -6.12 -3.23
CA PRO A 24 32.81 -5.80 -2.27
C PRO A 24 33.08 -4.41 -1.68
N ARG A 25 32.07 -3.54 -1.72
CA ARG A 25 32.17 -2.18 -1.19
C ARG A 25 31.45 -2.14 0.15
N VAL A 26 32.18 -1.72 1.18
CA VAL A 26 31.61 -1.49 2.51
C VAL A 26 30.89 -0.15 2.50
N LEU A 27 29.59 -0.17 2.81
CA LEU A 27 28.80 1.05 2.97
C LEU A 27 28.84 1.49 4.42
N SER A 28 29.65 2.51 4.70
CA SER A 28 29.66 3.18 6.00
C SER A 28 28.63 4.33 6.02
N HIS A 29 28.07 4.61 7.20
CA HIS A 29 27.21 5.79 7.45
C HIS A 29 25.90 5.90 6.64
N LEU A 30 25.20 4.77 6.44
CA LEU A 30 23.84 4.69 5.86
C LEU A 30 22.72 5.27 6.76
N ALA A 31 23.01 6.37 7.47
CA ALA A 31 22.13 6.95 8.49
C ALA A 31 20.88 7.64 7.92
N SER A 32 20.67 7.65 6.60
CA SER A 32 19.46 8.20 5.98
C SER A 32 19.09 7.44 4.70
N PRO A 33 17.79 7.41 4.35
CA PRO A 33 17.32 6.85 3.08
C PRO A 33 18.02 7.43 1.84
N ALA A 34 18.35 8.72 1.85
CA ALA A 34 19.08 9.37 0.76
C ALA A 34 20.50 8.80 0.60
N ARG A 35 21.24 8.60 1.70
CA ARG A 35 22.58 7.99 1.63
C ARG A 35 22.54 6.54 1.18
N LEU A 36 21.48 5.81 1.54
CA LEU A 36 21.26 4.46 1.02
C LEU A 36 20.98 4.48 -0.48
N LEU A 37 20.16 5.41 -0.96
CA LEU A 37 19.91 5.58 -2.39
C LEU A 37 21.20 5.87 -3.17
N ASP A 38 21.98 6.88 -2.72
CA ASP A 38 23.25 7.26 -3.36
C ASP A 38 24.21 6.07 -3.41
N ALA A 39 24.27 5.28 -2.34
CA ALA A 39 25.06 4.06 -2.31
C ALA A 39 24.55 3.05 -3.35
N LEU A 40 23.26 2.70 -3.32
CA LEU A 40 22.65 1.68 -4.19
C LEU A 40 22.74 2.04 -5.69
N GLN A 41 22.62 3.31 -6.06
CA GLN A 41 22.82 3.78 -7.45
C GLN A 41 24.20 3.42 -7.99
N GLY A 42 25.21 3.30 -7.12
CA GLY A 42 26.55 2.87 -7.49
C GLY A 42 26.72 1.35 -7.68
N PHE A 43 25.70 0.53 -7.37
CA PHE A 43 25.76 -0.94 -7.47
C PHE A 43 24.77 -1.54 -8.45
N THR A 44 23.66 -0.86 -8.72
CA THR A 44 22.62 -1.40 -9.59
C THR A 44 22.44 -0.51 -10.80
N THR A 45 22.08 -1.11 -11.93
CA THR A 45 21.63 -0.40 -13.12
C THR A 45 20.12 -0.14 -13.09
N LEU A 46 19.45 -0.51 -12.00
CA LEU A 46 18.02 -0.26 -11.84
C LEU A 46 17.81 1.24 -11.63
N PRO A 47 16.84 1.86 -12.32
CA PRO A 47 16.54 3.27 -12.13
C PRO A 47 15.98 3.48 -10.73
N MET A 48 16.83 3.94 -9.82
CA MET A 48 16.45 4.37 -8.48
C MET A 48 16.70 5.86 -8.42
N ASP A 49 15.71 6.66 -8.73
CA ASP A 49 15.82 8.12 -8.73
C ASP A 49 15.31 8.74 -7.42
N ARG A 50 15.59 10.03 -7.23
CA ARG A 50 15.09 10.77 -6.05
C ARG A 50 13.56 10.84 -6.01
N ALA A 51 12.89 10.76 -7.17
CA ALA A 51 11.44 10.72 -7.23
C ALA A 51 10.88 9.42 -6.61
N SER A 52 11.55 8.29 -6.83
CA SER A 52 11.22 7.00 -6.24
C SER A 52 11.41 7.01 -4.73
N LEU A 53 12.51 7.59 -4.25
CA LEU A 53 12.71 7.80 -2.82
C LEU A 53 11.60 8.68 -2.23
N ARG A 54 11.27 9.79 -2.89
CA ARG A 54 10.22 10.70 -2.44
C ARG A 54 8.84 10.02 -2.39
N ALA A 55 8.52 9.20 -3.38
CA ALA A 55 7.30 8.39 -3.40
C ALA A 55 7.23 7.44 -2.19
N VAL A 56 8.33 6.77 -1.87
CA VAL A 56 8.43 5.89 -0.69
C VAL A 56 8.28 6.68 0.61
N GLU A 57 8.92 7.83 0.75
CA GLU A 57 8.78 8.71 1.92
C GLU A 57 7.33 9.13 2.14
N LEU A 58 6.66 9.58 1.08
CA LEU A 58 5.25 10.01 1.14
C LEU A 58 4.33 8.86 1.51
N ARG A 59 4.54 7.67 0.92
CA ARG A 59 3.80 6.45 1.28
C ARG A 59 3.99 6.10 2.75
N CYS A 60 5.23 6.09 3.24
CA CYS A 60 5.55 5.78 4.63
C CYS A 60 4.94 6.81 5.60
N ALA A 61 5.01 8.10 5.25
CA ALA A 61 4.38 9.17 6.02
C ALA A 61 2.85 9.05 6.03
N GLY A 62 2.24 8.69 4.90
CA GLY A 62 0.81 8.41 4.79
C GLY A 62 0.39 7.25 5.68
N ASN A 63 1.15 6.15 5.65
CA ASN A 63 0.92 4.99 6.52
C ASN A 63 1.03 5.36 8.01
N ALA A 64 2.01 6.19 8.37
CA ALA A 64 2.18 6.66 9.73
C ALA A 64 1.01 7.57 10.17
N ALA A 65 0.55 8.47 9.30
CA ALA A 65 -0.62 9.32 9.56
C ALA A 65 -1.90 8.49 9.72
N ALA A 66 -2.09 7.45 8.92
CA ALA A 66 -3.22 6.53 9.03
C ALA A 66 -3.23 5.80 10.38
N ARG A 67 -2.08 5.23 10.79
CA ARG A 67 -1.93 4.58 12.11
C ARG A 67 -2.11 5.56 13.28
N ALA A 68 -1.79 6.83 13.09
CA ALA A 68 -1.98 7.88 14.09
C ALA A 68 -3.43 8.42 14.14
N GLY A 69 -4.38 7.82 13.42
CA GLY A 69 -5.77 8.29 13.39
C GLY A 69 -5.95 9.64 12.70
N GLN A 70 -5.08 10.00 11.76
CA GLN A 70 -5.13 11.26 11.00
C GLN A 70 -5.51 10.99 9.53
N PRO A 71 -6.75 10.54 9.24
CA PRO A 71 -7.13 10.06 7.92
C PRO A 71 -7.01 11.16 6.84
N GLY A 72 -7.42 12.39 7.14
CA GLY A 72 -7.27 13.51 6.19
C GLY A 72 -5.81 13.83 5.83
N ARG A 73 -4.87 13.68 6.78
CA ARG A 73 -3.43 13.83 6.50
C ARG A 73 -2.92 12.68 5.65
N ALA A 74 -3.33 11.45 5.95
CA ALA A 74 -2.97 10.27 5.18
C ALA A 74 -3.43 10.41 3.71
N VAL A 75 -4.68 10.81 3.48
CA VAL A 75 -5.23 11.06 2.14
C VAL A 75 -4.39 12.06 1.35
N ARG A 76 -3.99 13.19 1.97
CA ARG A 76 -3.11 14.17 1.31
C ARG A 76 -1.75 13.58 0.93
N LEU A 77 -1.12 12.85 1.84
CA LEU A 77 0.20 12.26 1.61
C LEU A 77 0.19 11.18 0.52
N TYR A 78 -0.83 10.33 0.49
CA TYR A 78 -0.98 9.37 -0.61
C TYR A 78 -1.28 10.03 -1.94
N SER A 79 -2.07 11.12 -1.95
CA SER A 79 -2.35 11.87 -3.16
C SER A 79 -1.08 12.49 -3.74
N GLN A 80 -0.27 13.14 -2.88
CA GLN A 80 1.06 13.64 -3.28
C GLN A 80 1.97 12.53 -3.82
N ALA A 81 1.88 11.30 -3.28
CA ALA A 81 2.65 10.18 -3.80
C ALA A 81 2.14 9.74 -5.18
N LEU A 82 0.82 9.71 -5.39
CA LEU A 82 0.19 9.33 -6.66
C LEU A 82 0.49 10.32 -7.79
N ASP A 83 0.73 11.59 -7.47
CA ASP A 83 1.14 12.61 -8.44
C ASP A 83 2.57 12.41 -8.97
N LEU A 84 3.37 11.55 -8.33
CA LEU A 84 4.73 11.24 -8.78
C LEU A 84 4.72 10.12 -9.82
N PRO A 85 5.31 10.31 -11.02
CA PRO A 85 5.41 9.26 -12.04
C PRO A 85 6.08 7.98 -11.53
N ALA A 86 7.04 8.11 -10.61
CA ALA A 86 7.76 7.00 -9.97
C ALA A 86 6.84 6.06 -9.16
N SER A 87 5.64 6.51 -8.78
CA SER A 87 4.68 5.69 -8.05
C SER A 87 3.89 4.73 -8.95
N ARG A 88 3.96 4.84 -10.28
CA ARG A 88 3.11 4.06 -11.20
C ARG A 88 3.17 2.55 -10.95
N ALA A 89 4.36 2.01 -10.68
CA ALA A 89 4.55 0.58 -10.41
C ALA A 89 3.94 0.13 -9.06
N THR A 90 3.73 1.05 -8.12
CA THR A 90 3.17 0.78 -6.78
C THR A 90 1.84 1.49 -6.54
N ALA A 91 1.18 1.93 -7.62
CA ALA A 91 -0.05 2.71 -7.55
C ALA A 91 -1.17 1.95 -6.83
N HIS A 92 -1.28 0.63 -7.03
CA HIS A 92 -2.25 -0.23 -6.34
C HIS A 92 -2.12 -0.15 -4.80
N LEU A 93 -0.90 -0.06 -4.26
CA LEU A 93 -0.66 0.09 -2.82
C LEU A 93 -1.14 1.45 -2.31
N LEU A 94 -0.82 2.52 -3.04
CA LEU A 94 -1.19 3.88 -2.67
C LEU A 94 -2.70 4.10 -2.75
N LEU A 95 -3.33 3.63 -3.82
CA LEU A 95 -4.78 3.70 -4.01
C LEU A 95 -5.51 2.89 -2.94
N SER A 96 -5.09 1.65 -2.66
CA SER A 96 -5.68 0.82 -1.61
C SER A 96 -5.54 1.47 -0.21
N ASN A 97 -4.39 2.05 0.09
CA ASN A 97 -4.19 2.74 1.37
C ASN A 97 -4.98 4.06 1.46
N ARG A 98 -5.10 4.80 0.35
CA ARG A 98 -5.92 6.02 0.28
C ARG A 98 -7.40 5.71 0.40
N ALA A 99 -7.88 4.60 -0.18
CA ALA A 99 -9.24 4.11 0.00
C ALA A 99 -9.56 3.85 1.47
N GLY A 100 -8.69 3.13 2.19
CA GLY A 100 -8.86 2.90 3.63
C GLY A 100 -8.86 4.21 4.44
N ALA A 101 -8.00 5.17 4.09
CA ALA A 101 -7.98 6.47 4.75
C ALA A 101 -9.22 7.33 4.44
N ARG A 102 -9.76 7.26 3.21
CA ARG A 102 -11.00 7.93 2.81
C ARG A 102 -12.21 7.35 3.55
N LEU A 103 -12.30 6.02 3.69
CA LEU A 103 -13.33 5.38 4.52
C LEU A 103 -13.28 5.88 5.97
N ALA A 104 -12.09 5.92 6.56
CA ALA A 104 -11.90 6.44 7.92
C ALA A 104 -12.24 7.95 8.05
N ALA A 105 -12.21 8.70 6.94
CA ALA A 105 -12.66 10.09 6.87
C ALA A 105 -14.16 10.24 6.55
N GLY A 106 -14.90 9.15 6.34
CA GLY A 106 -16.31 9.16 5.95
C GLY A 106 -16.57 9.35 4.46
N ASP A 107 -15.53 9.38 3.62
CA ASP A 107 -15.64 9.49 2.15
C ASP A 107 -15.70 8.10 1.50
N ALA A 108 -16.85 7.43 1.63
CA ALA A 108 -17.05 6.09 1.07
C ALA A 108 -17.05 6.09 -0.47
N ALA A 109 -17.55 7.15 -1.12
CA ALA A 109 -17.58 7.26 -2.57
C ALA A 109 -16.16 7.38 -3.15
N GLY A 110 -15.35 8.31 -2.65
CA GLY A 110 -13.96 8.45 -3.06
C GLY A 110 -13.11 7.23 -2.69
N ALA A 111 -13.45 6.50 -1.63
CA ALA A 111 -12.80 5.24 -1.33
C ALA A 111 -13.12 4.14 -2.35
N ALA A 112 -14.38 4.04 -2.80
CA ALA A 112 -14.76 3.09 -3.83
C ALA A 112 -14.07 3.39 -5.17
N GLU A 113 -13.93 4.66 -5.55
CA GLU A 113 -13.16 5.08 -6.73
C GLU A 113 -11.70 4.62 -6.66
N ASP A 114 -11.03 4.92 -5.54
CA ASP A 114 -9.63 4.51 -5.32
C ASP A 114 -9.48 2.99 -5.33
N ALA A 115 -10.38 2.27 -4.66
CA ALA A 115 -10.29 0.82 -4.56
C ALA A 115 -10.56 0.14 -5.91
N ARG A 116 -11.49 0.65 -6.74
CA ARG A 116 -11.68 0.17 -8.12
C ARG A 116 -10.42 0.39 -8.95
N ALA A 117 -9.81 1.56 -8.86
CA ALA A 117 -8.56 1.86 -9.56
C ALA A 117 -7.41 0.97 -9.05
N ALA A 118 -7.38 0.64 -7.76
CA ALA A 118 -6.40 -0.28 -7.19
C ALA A 118 -6.59 -1.70 -7.73
N VAL A 119 -7.80 -2.24 -7.72
CA VAL A 119 -8.13 -3.59 -8.26
C VAL A 119 -7.74 -3.68 -9.74
N ALA A 120 -7.99 -2.63 -10.52
CA ALA A 120 -7.68 -2.62 -11.96
C ALA A 120 -6.18 -2.68 -12.28
N CYS A 121 -5.30 -2.25 -11.37
CA CYS A 121 -3.85 -2.26 -11.58
C CYS A 121 -3.07 -3.16 -10.61
N ALA A 122 -3.75 -3.88 -9.73
CA ALA A 122 -3.15 -4.77 -8.75
C ALA A 122 -2.81 -6.15 -9.38
N PRO A 123 -1.73 -6.79 -8.92
CA PRO A 123 -1.56 -8.24 -9.06
C PRO A 123 -2.74 -9.01 -8.45
N SER A 124 -3.06 -10.19 -9.00
CA SER A 124 -4.21 -10.99 -8.56
C SER A 124 -4.13 -11.49 -7.11
N ASP A 125 -2.91 -11.66 -6.59
CA ASP A 125 -2.66 -12.06 -5.21
C ASP A 125 -2.78 -10.89 -4.20
N PHE A 126 -2.89 -9.64 -4.68
CA PHE A 126 -3.13 -8.47 -3.82
C PHE A 126 -4.62 -8.24 -3.55
N THR A 127 -5.24 -9.19 -2.83
CA THR A 127 -6.68 -9.18 -2.55
C THR A 127 -7.12 -8.06 -1.58
N THR A 128 -6.18 -7.39 -0.90
CA THR A 128 -6.47 -6.22 -0.07
C THR A 128 -7.19 -5.12 -0.85
N ALA A 129 -6.90 -4.91 -2.14
CA ALA A 129 -7.62 -3.93 -2.96
C ALA A 129 -9.12 -4.29 -3.09
N SER A 130 -9.42 -5.57 -3.31
CA SER A 130 -10.80 -6.08 -3.42
C SER A 130 -11.54 -5.98 -2.08
N VAL A 131 -10.86 -6.25 -0.97
CA VAL A 131 -11.42 -6.06 0.38
C VAL A 131 -11.76 -4.59 0.61
N ARG A 132 -10.88 -3.65 0.28
CA ARG A 132 -11.15 -2.20 0.37
C ARG A 132 -12.34 -1.78 -0.48
N LEU A 133 -12.47 -2.33 -1.68
CA LEU A 133 -13.60 -2.04 -2.55
C LEU A 133 -14.90 -2.58 -1.93
N ALA A 134 -14.90 -3.81 -1.42
CA ALA A 134 -16.06 -4.38 -0.74
C ALA A 134 -16.47 -3.57 0.50
N GLU A 135 -15.50 -3.12 1.32
CA GLU A 135 -15.77 -2.25 2.47
C GLU A 135 -16.39 -0.91 2.06
N ALA A 136 -15.90 -0.30 0.97
CA ALA A 136 -16.43 0.97 0.47
C ALA A 136 -17.84 0.83 -0.11
N LEU A 137 -18.08 -0.21 -0.91
CA LEU A 137 -19.41 -0.55 -1.45
C LEU A 137 -20.40 -0.85 -0.33
N ARG A 138 -19.97 -1.57 0.70
CA ARG A 138 -20.78 -1.84 1.88
C ARG A 138 -21.17 -0.55 2.61
N ALA A 139 -20.23 0.39 2.79
CA ALA A 139 -20.50 1.70 3.37
C ALA A 139 -21.47 2.56 2.53
N LEU A 140 -21.57 2.29 1.22
CA LEU A 140 -22.53 2.91 0.31
C LEU A 140 -23.90 2.18 0.27
N GLY A 141 -24.09 1.11 1.05
CA GLY A 141 -25.32 0.30 1.00
C GLY A 141 -25.45 -0.52 -0.29
N GLN A 142 -24.32 -0.93 -0.85
CA GLN A 142 -24.24 -1.74 -2.08
C GLN A 142 -23.73 -3.15 -1.74
N ALA A 143 -24.33 -3.81 -0.75
CA ALA A 143 -23.83 -5.09 -0.23
C ALA A 143 -23.76 -6.19 -1.30
N ARG A 144 -24.69 -6.19 -2.27
CA ARG A 144 -24.68 -7.15 -3.38
C ARG A 144 -23.46 -6.98 -4.29
N GLU A 145 -23.09 -5.74 -4.63
CA GLU A 145 -21.90 -5.46 -5.44
C GLU A 145 -20.63 -5.81 -4.65
N ALA A 146 -20.59 -5.47 -3.36
CA ALA A 146 -19.50 -5.83 -2.47
C ALA A 146 -19.26 -7.35 -2.43
N ALA A 147 -20.32 -8.17 -2.31
CA ALA A 147 -20.21 -9.62 -2.31
C ALA A 147 -19.64 -10.15 -3.64
N ALA A 148 -20.11 -9.61 -4.77
CA ALA A 148 -19.62 -9.99 -6.09
C ALA A 148 -18.12 -9.72 -6.25
N VAL A 149 -17.61 -8.59 -5.72
CA VAL A 149 -16.19 -8.25 -5.73
C VAL A 149 -15.37 -9.26 -4.94
N VAL A 150 -15.82 -9.64 -3.73
CA VAL A 150 -15.10 -10.61 -2.88
C VAL A 150 -15.08 -11.99 -3.52
N VAL A 151 -16.20 -12.44 -4.10
CA VAL A 151 -16.26 -13.71 -4.84
C VAL A 151 -15.30 -13.69 -6.03
N ALA A 152 -15.32 -12.64 -6.85
CA ALA A 152 -14.43 -12.52 -7.99
C ALA A 152 -12.95 -12.56 -7.59
N ALA A 153 -12.59 -11.91 -6.48
CA ALA A 153 -11.24 -11.96 -5.92
C ALA A 153 -10.87 -13.37 -5.44
N GLY A 154 -11.79 -14.09 -4.80
CA GLY A 154 -11.58 -15.48 -4.37
C GLY A 154 -11.41 -16.45 -5.54
N VAL A 155 -12.13 -16.24 -6.64
CA VAL A 155 -11.94 -17.02 -7.89
C VAL A 155 -10.60 -16.71 -8.53
N ALA A 156 -10.19 -15.44 -8.58
CA ALA A 156 -8.91 -15.03 -9.16
C ALA A 156 -7.71 -15.50 -8.31
N TRP A 157 -7.88 -15.59 -7.00
CA TRP A 157 -6.85 -16.05 -6.07
C TRP A 157 -7.46 -17.02 -5.03
N PRO A 158 -7.46 -18.35 -5.34
CA PRO A 158 -8.13 -19.35 -4.50
C PRO A 158 -7.68 -19.36 -3.04
N ALA A 159 -6.39 -19.09 -2.77
CA ALA A 159 -5.87 -19.00 -1.40
C ALA A 159 -6.58 -17.93 -0.55
N PHE A 160 -7.05 -16.83 -1.17
CA PHE A 160 -7.90 -15.86 -0.48
C PHE A 160 -9.33 -16.38 -0.33
N GLY A 161 -9.91 -16.98 -1.37
CA GLY A 161 -11.26 -17.54 -1.34
C GLY A 161 -11.46 -18.60 -0.26
N GLU A 162 -10.43 -19.42 -0.01
CA GLU A 162 -10.39 -20.45 1.02
C GLU A 162 -10.00 -19.90 2.41
N GLY A 163 -9.70 -18.60 2.52
CA GLY A 163 -9.35 -17.94 3.76
C GLY A 163 -10.56 -17.72 4.68
N GLU A 164 -10.33 -17.75 5.99
CA GLU A 164 -11.36 -17.43 6.99
C GLU A 164 -11.86 -15.99 6.86
N GLU A 165 -10.96 -15.04 6.57
CA GLU A 165 -11.29 -13.63 6.38
C GLU A 165 -12.28 -13.43 5.22
N CYS A 166 -12.06 -14.09 4.08
CA CYS A 166 -12.96 -14.04 2.93
C CYS A 166 -14.34 -14.61 3.28
N ARG A 167 -14.40 -15.79 3.92
CA ARG A 167 -15.65 -16.40 4.35
C ARG A 167 -16.43 -15.52 5.33
N ALA A 168 -15.74 -14.94 6.32
CA ALA A 168 -16.36 -14.07 7.31
C ALA A 168 -16.94 -12.80 6.66
N LEU A 169 -16.20 -12.21 5.71
CA LEU A 169 -16.65 -11.03 4.96
C LEU A 169 -17.87 -11.35 4.07
N LEU A 170 -17.85 -12.47 3.35
CA LEU A 170 -18.98 -12.91 2.52
C LEU A 170 -20.24 -13.14 3.35
N ALA A 171 -20.12 -13.83 4.50
CA ALA A 171 -21.26 -14.08 5.38
C ALA A 171 -21.88 -12.77 5.91
N GLN A 172 -21.05 -11.76 6.23
CA GLN A 172 -21.55 -10.42 6.62
C GLN A 172 -22.31 -9.75 5.48
N LEU A 173 -21.76 -9.79 4.27
CA LEU A 173 -22.36 -9.17 3.08
C LEU A 173 -23.67 -9.87 2.68
N GLU A 174 -23.73 -11.19 2.73
CA GLU A 174 -24.96 -11.95 2.46
C GLU A 174 -26.08 -11.61 3.44
N ALA A 175 -25.75 -11.48 4.74
CA ALA A 175 -26.71 -11.05 5.75
C ALA A 175 -27.22 -9.61 5.50
N GLU A 176 -26.35 -8.72 5.00
CA GLU A 176 -26.74 -7.35 4.61
C GLU A 176 -27.62 -7.32 3.37
N VAL A 177 -27.29 -8.10 2.34
CA VAL A 177 -28.14 -8.25 1.14
C VAL A 177 -29.54 -8.73 1.52
N GLY A 178 -29.64 -9.72 2.42
CA GLY A 178 -30.95 -10.18 2.92
C GLY A 178 -31.76 -9.07 3.59
N ARG A 179 -31.10 -8.19 4.37
CA ARG A 179 -31.75 -7.03 5.00
C ARG A 179 -32.16 -5.96 3.99
N GLU A 180 -31.34 -5.70 2.97
CA GLU A 180 -31.66 -4.75 1.90
C GLU A 180 -32.89 -5.20 1.10
N LEU A 181 -32.94 -6.48 0.72
CA LEU A 181 -34.09 -7.06 0.01
C LEU A 181 -35.37 -7.01 0.85
N ALA A 182 -35.28 -7.30 2.16
CA ALA A 182 -36.43 -7.25 3.06
C ALA A 182 -36.96 -5.81 3.29
N ARG A 183 -36.12 -4.78 3.15
CA ARG A 183 -36.54 -3.36 3.24
C ARG A 183 -37.19 -2.84 1.96
N ALA A 184 -36.92 -3.48 0.82
CA ALA A 184 -37.43 -3.09 -0.49
C ALA A 184 -38.76 -3.79 -0.86
N ALA A 185 -39.19 -4.78 -0.07
CA ALA A 185 -40.46 -5.48 -0.19
C ALA A 185 -41.54 -4.85 0.70
#